data_AF-A0A7W2MFF2-F1
#
_entry.id   AF-A0A7W2MFF2-F1
#
_cell.length_a   1.000
_cell.length_b   1.000
_cell.length_c   1.000
_cell.angle_alpha   90.00
_cell.angle_beta   90.00
_cell.angle_gamma   90.00
#
_symmetry.space_group_name_H-M   'P 1'
#
loop_
_entity.id
_entity.type
_entity.pdbx_description
1 polymer ?
#
loop_
_entity_poly.entity_id
_entity_poly.type
_entity_poly.pdbx_seq_one_letter_code
_entity_poly.pdbx_strand_id
1 'polypeptide(L)' 'MTTIEIERMNILSEKTLSLTATPEELAEFYELLNIMKKSDTHNVVLSLPR' A
#
# COMPACT_ATOMS: atom_id res chain seq x y z
N MET A 1 -4.29 10.29 6.19
CA MET A 1 -4.72 9.42 5.09
C MET A 1 -6.24 9.50 4.99
N THR A 2 -6.76 9.65 3.79
CA THR A 2 -8.17 9.83 3.43
C THR A 2 -8.77 8.51 2.95
N THR A 3 -10.10 8.41 2.92
CA THR A 3 -10.82 7.22 2.44
C THR A 3 -10.44 6.85 0.99
N ILE A 4 -10.23 7.86 0.14
CA ILE A 4 -9.84 7.67 -1.28
C ILE A 4 -8.46 7.00 -1.38
N GLU A 5 -7.50 7.42 -0.56
CA GLU A 5 -6.15 6.84 -0.52
C GLU A 5 -6.18 5.38 -0.03
N ILE A 6 -7.09 5.04 0.89
CA ILE A 6 -7.28 3.66 1.38
C ILE A 6 -7.88 2.77 0.29
N GLU A 7 -8.92 3.23 -0.41
CA GLU A 7 -9.51 2.48 -1.53
C GLU A 7 -8.49 2.26 -2.65
N ARG A 8 -7.70 3.30 -2.96
CA ARG A 8 -6.61 3.22 -3.94
C ARG A 8 -5.56 2.19 -3.53
N MET A 9 -5.15 2.19 -2.26
CA MET A 9 -4.21 1.22 -1.72
C MET A 9 -4.73 -0.22 -1.78
N ASN A 10 -6.04 -0.45 -1.55
CA ASN A 10 -6.65 -1.77 -1.72
C ASN A 10 -6.58 -2.27 -3.17
N ILE A 11 -6.91 -1.41 -4.14
CA ILE A 11 -6.84 -1.75 -5.57
C ILE A 11 -5.38 -2.09 -5.96
N LEU A 12 -4.42 -1.28 -5.52
CA LEU A 12 -3.01 -1.50 -5.79
C LEU A 12 -2.46 -2.76 -5.09
N SER A 13 -2.95 -3.08 -3.89
CA SER A 13 -2.64 -4.32 -3.19
C SER A 13 -3.10 -5.54 -4.00
N GLU A 14 -4.34 -5.53 -4.52
CA GLU A 14 -4.87 -6.62 -5.34
C GLU A 14 -4.07 -6.81 -6.64
N LYS A 15 -3.70 -5.70 -7.31
CA LYS A 15 -2.86 -5.74 -8.52
C LYS A 15 -1.45 -6.26 -8.24
N THR A 16 -0.88 -5.88 -7.10
CA THR A 16 0.44 -6.36 -6.66
C THR A 16 0.40 -7.87 -6.40
N LEU A 17 -0.63 -8.36 -5.71
CA LEU A 17 -0.83 -9.79 -5.45
C LEU A 17 -1.10 -10.58 -6.74
N SER A 18 -1.75 -9.96 -7.71
CA SER A 18 -2.07 -10.57 -9.01
C SER A 18 -0.91 -10.49 -10.03
N LEU A 19 0.23 -9.88 -9.67
CA LEU A 19 1.37 -9.62 -10.55
C LEU A 19 1.01 -8.83 -11.83
N THR A 20 -0.07 -8.05 -11.78
CA THR A 20 -0.55 -7.20 -12.88
C THR A 20 -0.23 -5.72 -12.68
N ALA A 21 0.33 -5.36 -11.52
CA ALA A 21 0.75 -4.00 -11.21
C ALA A 21 1.91 -3.57 -12.11
N THR A 22 1.80 -2.38 -12.71
CA THR A 22 2.94 -1.77 -13.41
C THR A 22 3.98 -1.25 -12.41
N PRO A 23 5.23 -0.96 -12.84
CA PRO A 23 6.25 -0.37 -11.98
C PRO A 23 5.78 0.94 -11.32
N GLU A 24 5.00 1.75 -12.02
CA GLU A 24 4.43 3.01 -11.51
C GLU A 24 3.36 2.75 -10.43
N GLU A 25 2.50 1.76 -10.64
CA GLU A 25 1.48 1.36 -9.66
C GLU A 25 2.09 0.76 -8.39
N LEU A 26 3.19 0.01 -8.54
CA LEU A 26 3.97 -0.47 -7.40
C LEU A 26 4.60 0.68 -6.63
N ALA A 27 5.18 1.66 -7.31
CA ALA A 27 5.74 2.84 -6.67
C ALA A 27 4.66 3.63 -5.89
N GLU A 28 3.49 3.85 -6.50
CA GLU A 28 2.33 4.48 -5.86
C GLU A 28 1.90 3.71 -4.60
N PHE A 29 1.85 2.38 -4.68
CA PHE A 29 1.50 1.52 -3.54
C PHE A 29 2.49 1.65 -2.38
N TYR A 30 3.80 1.63 -2.68
CA TYR A 30 4.83 1.79 -1.66
C TYR A 30 4.83 3.18 -1.03
N GLU A 31 4.51 4.24 -1.79
CA GLU A 31 4.34 5.58 -1.23
C GLU A 31 3.16 5.66 -0.27
N LEU A 32 2.00 5.10 -0.65
CA LEU A 32 0.82 5.04 0.21
C LEU A 32 1.08 4.24 1.50
N LEU A 33 1.78 3.09 1.40
CA LEU A 33 2.22 2.32 2.56
C LEU A 33 3.16 3.13 3.46
N ASN A 34 4.07 3.92 2.89
CA ASN A 34 5.00 4.74 3.65
C ASN A 34 4.28 5.90 4.35
N ILE A 35 3.28 6.52 3.70
CA ILE A 35 2.42 7.54 4.31
C ILE A 35 1.63 6.94 5.48
N MET A 36 1.07 5.74 5.29
CA MET A 36 0.36 5.03 6.35
C MET A 36 1.28 4.68 7.53
N LYS A 37 2.48 4.16 7.25
CA LYS A 37 3.49 3.82 8.27
C LYS A 37 4.04 5.04 9.01
N LYS A 38 4.14 6.20 8.35
CA LYS A 38 4.54 7.46 8.97
C LYS A 38 3.40 8.17 9.70
N SER A 39 2.17 7.68 9.60
CA SER A 39 1.07 8.20 10.40
C SER A 39 1.23 7.70 11.83
N ASP A 40 1.43 8.62 12.78
CA ASP A 40 1.52 8.38 14.23
C ASP A 40 0.32 7.60 14.85
N THR A 41 -0.70 7.29 14.05
CA THR A 41 -1.92 6.61 14.51
C THR A 41 -1.98 5.12 14.17
N HIS A 42 -1.26 4.62 13.16
CA HIS A 42 -1.41 3.24 12.67
C HIS A 42 -0.08 2.65 12.20
N ASN A 43 0.60 1.92 13.09
CA ASN A 43 1.84 1.20 12.76
C ASN A 43 1.51 -0.08 11.95
N VAL A 44 1.61 -0.01 10.63
CA VAL A 44 1.47 -1.20 9.76
C VAL A 44 2.74 -2.05 9.87
N VAL A 45 2.66 -3.14 10.62
CA VAL A 45 3.72 -4.15 10.69
C VAL A 45 3.55 -5.12 9.52
N LEU A 46 4.27 -4.89 8.42
CA LEU A 46 4.43 -5.87 7.35
C LEU A 46 5.34 -6.99 7.85
N SER A 47 4.74 -8.05 8.39
CA SER A 47 5.46 -9.27 8.74
C SER A 47 5.54 -10.16 7.50
N LEU A 48 6.72 -10.28 6.89
CA LEU A 48 6.94 -11.31 5.87
C LEU A 48 6.89 -12.70 6.54
N PRO A 49 6.15 -13.68 6.00
CA PRO A 49 6.11 -15.02 6.55
C PRO A 49 7.49 -15.68 6.41
N ARG A 50 7.96 -16.31 7.50
CA ARG A 50 9.21 -17.08 7.59
C ARG A 50 9.18 -18.32 6.71
#